data_AF-A0A7V2WUB3-F1
#
_entry.id   AF-A0A7V2WUB3-F1
#
_cell.length_a   1.000
_cell.length_b   1.000
_cell.length_c   1.000
_cell.angle_alpha   90.00
_cell.angle_beta   90.00
_cell.angle_gamma   90.00
#
_symmetry.space_group_name_H-M   'P 1'
#
loop_
_entity.id
_entity.type
_entity.pdbx_description
1 polymer ?
#
loop_
_entity_poly.entity_id
_entity_poly.type
_entity_poly.pdbx_seq_one_letter_code
_entity_poly.pdbx_strand_id
1 'polypeptide(L)'
;ITMLRLFKIPLALFGFKERQRRDAAQEIRDTLESLIRPRYDAISNGDDKEWSDILSTLLNTIDPDTNERFSFKEIVDQVAMLFLAGHETSASALSWTFYLLAEYPEIQQQAFKEIQDTIGDRKIKKEDIKKLTFVTAIFRETLRLYPPVGFMAREAKEKVTLRDKIVAKGKTVIVSPWLIHRNKDNWQNPHEFDPQRFLQQHDIPLKSKYLPFGMGQRLCVGASFAMQEAVLITASFLQQYRVESISGFEPKPVGRLTIRSENGINVRIIQR
;
A
#
# COMPACT_ATOMS: atom_id res chain seq x y z
N ILE A 1 11.65 -1.13 -16.04
CA ILE A 1 12.24 -0.37 -17.18
C ILE A 1 12.90 0.92 -16.71
N THR A 2 12.31 1.66 -15.74
CA THR A 2 12.82 2.98 -15.30
C THR A 2 14.12 2.94 -14.47
N MET A 3 14.29 1.95 -13.58
CA MET A 3 15.54 1.84 -12.79
C MET A 3 16.78 1.47 -13.62
N LEU A 4 16.64 0.64 -14.66
CA LEU A 4 17.79 0.23 -15.49
C LEU A 4 18.35 1.38 -16.33
N ARG A 5 17.49 2.34 -16.73
CA ARG A 5 17.93 3.59 -17.36
C ARG A 5 18.70 4.49 -16.40
N LEU A 6 18.37 4.45 -15.11
CA LEU A 6 19.11 5.17 -14.06
C LEU A 6 20.59 4.74 -14.01
N PHE A 7 20.86 3.46 -14.30
CA PHE A 7 22.20 2.86 -14.29
C PHE A 7 22.82 2.64 -15.69
N LYS A 8 22.18 3.11 -16.78
CA LYS A 8 22.66 2.97 -18.17
C LYS A 8 23.04 1.52 -18.58
N ILE A 9 22.32 0.50 -18.10
CA ILE A 9 22.63 -0.90 -18.46
C ILE A 9 21.95 -1.27 -19.80
N PRO A 10 22.64 -1.88 -20.78
CA PRO A 10 22.06 -2.27 -22.06
C PRO A 10 20.94 -3.32 -21.91
N LEU A 11 19.76 -3.03 -22.47
CA LEU A 11 18.59 -3.92 -22.44
C LEU A 11 18.80 -5.26 -23.18
N ALA A 12 19.78 -5.31 -24.10
CA ALA A 12 20.08 -6.48 -24.92
C ALA A 12 20.49 -7.73 -24.10
N LEU A 13 20.98 -7.57 -22.87
CA LEU A 13 21.41 -8.67 -22.00
C LEU A 13 20.25 -9.45 -21.34
N PHE A 14 18.99 -9.03 -21.53
CA PHE A 14 17.84 -9.57 -20.78
C PHE A 14 16.71 -10.16 -21.65
N GLY A 15 16.96 -10.44 -22.94
CA GLY A 15 15.93 -10.78 -23.93
C GLY A 15 14.93 -11.89 -23.52
N PHE A 16 15.38 -12.96 -22.87
CA PHE A 16 14.50 -14.06 -22.44
C PHE A 16 13.60 -13.67 -21.24
N LYS A 17 14.15 -13.00 -20.24
CA LYS A 17 13.38 -12.48 -19.09
C LYS A 17 12.40 -11.38 -19.53
N GLU A 18 12.75 -10.64 -20.57
CA GLU A 18 11.88 -9.61 -21.15
C GLU A 18 10.68 -10.21 -21.88
N ARG A 19 10.84 -11.36 -22.56
CA ARG A 19 9.71 -12.09 -23.16
C ARG A 19 8.73 -12.58 -22.11
N GLN A 20 9.22 -13.31 -21.10
CA GLN A 20 8.36 -13.79 -19.99
C GLN A 20 7.60 -12.64 -19.30
N ARG A 21 8.26 -11.49 -19.09
CA ARG A 21 7.62 -10.31 -18.51
C ARG A 21 6.50 -9.74 -19.40
N ARG A 22 6.67 -9.76 -20.72
CA ARG A 22 5.66 -9.33 -21.69
C ARG A 22 4.49 -10.29 -21.73
N ASP A 23 4.77 -11.59 -21.77
CA ASP A 23 3.75 -12.64 -21.80
C ASP A 23 2.86 -12.56 -20.53
N ALA A 24 3.47 -12.43 -19.34
CA ALA A 24 2.73 -12.23 -18.09
C ALA A 24 1.95 -10.91 -18.05
N ALA A 25 2.51 -9.82 -18.60
CA ALA A 25 1.80 -8.55 -18.69
C ALA A 25 0.60 -8.64 -19.65
N GLN A 26 0.73 -9.40 -20.72
CA GLN A 26 -0.35 -9.65 -21.68
C GLN A 26 -1.46 -10.49 -21.03
N GLU A 27 -1.12 -11.55 -20.29
CA GLU A 27 -2.09 -12.39 -19.57
C GLU A 27 -2.94 -11.58 -18.58
N ILE A 28 -2.29 -10.72 -17.78
CA ILE A 28 -3.01 -9.81 -16.86
C ILE A 28 -3.92 -8.88 -17.66
N ARG A 29 -3.42 -8.33 -18.78
CA ARG A 29 -4.17 -7.40 -19.61
C ARG A 29 -5.40 -8.09 -20.24
N ASP A 30 -5.23 -9.27 -20.83
CA ASP A 30 -6.30 -10.05 -21.45
C ASP A 30 -7.39 -10.40 -20.42
N THR A 31 -6.97 -10.76 -19.20
CA THR A 31 -7.90 -11.00 -18.08
C THR A 31 -8.70 -9.75 -17.75
N LEU A 32 -8.05 -8.60 -17.56
CA LEU A 32 -8.73 -7.34 -17.30
C LEU A 32 -9.65 -6.93 -18.45
N GLU A 33 -9.20 -7.07 -19.69
CA GLU A 33 -9.99 -6.76 -20.89
C GLU A 33 -11.27 -7.59 -20.94
N SER A 34 -11.18 -8.90 -20.65
CA SER A 34 -12.33 -9.80 -20.62
C SER A 34 -13.37 -9.41 -19.55
N LEU A 35 -12.92 -8.86 -18.41
CA LEU A 35 -13.78 -8.43 -17.31
C LEU A 35 -14.41 -7.05 -17.57
N ILE A 36 -13.67 -6.16 -18.24
CA ILE A 36 -14.09 -4.77 -18.48
C ILE A 36 -15.00 -4.67 -19.71
N ARG A 37 -14.72 -5.43 -20.78
CA ARG A 37 -15.44 -5.36 -22.07
C ARG A 37 -16.95 -5.37 -21.91
N PRO A 38 -17.58 -6.32 -21.18
CA PRO A 38 -19.05 -6.37 -21.10
C PRO A 38 -19.65 -5.12 -20.46
N ARG A 39 -18.94 -4.50 -19.50
CA ARG A 39 -19.40 -3.27 -18.82
C ARG A 39 -19.17 -2.03 -19.67
N TYR A 40 -18.08 -1.98 -20.41
CA TYR A 40 -17.79 -0.89 -21.34
C TYR A 40 -18.82 -0.84 -22.48
N ASP A 41 -19.14 -2.00 -23.07
CA ASP A 41 -20.10 -2.10 -24.17
C ASP A 41 -21.52 -1.76 -23.70
N ALA A 42 -21.91 -2.22 -22.50
CA ALA A 42 -23.22 -1.88 -21.92
C ALA A 42 -23.41 -0.36 -21.76
N ILE A 43 -22.44 0.33 -21.15
CA ILE A 43 -22.49 1.80 -20.97
C ILE A 43 -22.45 2.54 -22.31
N SER A 44 -21.72 2.01 -23.29
CA SER A 44 -21.65 2.59 -24.64
C SER A 44 -22.98 2.45 -25.41
N ASN A 45 -23.72 1.37 -25.15
CA ASN A 45 -25.02 1.09 -25.77
C ASN A 45 -26.20 1.73 -25.02
N GLY A 46 -25.97 2.42 -23.91
CA GLY A 46 -27.02 3.02 -23.07
C GLY A 46 -27.69 2.05 -22.09
N ASP A 47 -27.14 0.85 -21.91
CA ASP A 47 -27.56 -0.11 -20.89
C ASP A 47 -26.92 0.25 -19.54
N ASP A 48 -27.49 1.24 -18.86
CA ASP A 48 -27.02 1.68 -17.55
C ASP A 48 -27.59 0.81 -16.43
N LYS A 49 -26.95 -0.34 -16.18
CA LYS A 49 -27.16 -1.03 -14.91
C LYS A 49 -26.53 -0.20 -13.80
N GLU A 50 -27.27 0.07 -12.73
CA GLU A 50 -26.73 0.80 -11.58
C GLU A 50 -25.66 -0.02 -10.86
N TRP A 51 -24.40 0.16 -11.26
CA TRP A 51 -23.24 -0.39 -10.58
C TRP A 51 -22.59 0.69 -9.71
N SER A 52 -22.41 0.42 -8.42
CA SER A 52 -21.74 1.35 -7.49
C SER A 52 -20.32 0.88 -7.16
N ASP A 53 -19.39 1.10 -8.10
CA ASP A 53 -17.97 0.81 -7.89
C ASP A 53 -17.03 1.77 -8.67
N ILE A 54 -15.72 1.61 -8.45
CA ILE A 54 -14.68 2.47 -9.05
C ILE A 54 -14.71 2.35 -10.58
N LEU A 55 -14.95 1.15 -11.12
CA LEU A 55 -14.98 0.93 -12.57
C LEU A 55 -16.15 1.69 -13.20
N SER A 56 -17.34 1.67 -12.59
CA SER A 56 -18.47 2.49 -13.06
C SER A 56 -18.16 3.96 -13.06
N THR A 57 -17.46 4.45 -12.02
CA THR A 57 -17.09 5.86 -11.93
C THR A 57 -16.15 6.23 -13.08
N LEU A 58 -15.15 5.40 -13.36
CA LEU A 58 -14.22 5.60 -14.48
C LEU A 58 -14.94 5.56 -15.83
N LEU A 59 -15.82 4.58 -16.05
CA LEU A 59 -16.56 4.42 -17.31
C LEU A 59 -17.50 5.60 -17.60
N ASN A 60 -18.05 6.23 -16.56
CA ASN A 60 -18.95 7.38 -16.68
C ASN A 60 -18.25 8.74 -16.59
N THR A 61 -16.93 8.77 -16.35
CA THR A 61 -16.18 10.02 -16.26
C THR A 61 -16.08 10.67 -17.64
N ILE A 62 -16.43 11.96 -17.71
CA ILE A 62 -16.29 12.80 -18.91
C ILE A 62 -15.20 13.83 -18.61
N ASP A 63 -14.24 13.94 -19.53
CA ASP A 63 -13.19 14.95 -19.48
C ASP A 63 -13.82 16.35 -19.65
N PRO A 64 -13.60 17.31 -18.72
CA PRO A 64 -14.22 18.63 -18.80
C PRO A 64 -13.68 19.51 -19.95
N ASP A 65 -12.48 19.23 -20.46
CA ASP A 65 -11.83 20.01 -21.50
C ASP A 65 -12.18 19.48 -22.91
N THR A 66 -12.23 18.15 -23.08
CA THR A 66 -12.54 17.53 -24.38
C THR A 66 -14.00 17.10 -24.53
N ASN A 67 -14.74 16.99 -23.42
CA ASN A 67 -16.08 16.42 -23.37
C ASN A 67 -16.15 14.96 -23.86
N GLU A 68 -15.04 14.23 -23.77
CA GLU A 68 -14.93 12.82 -24.17
C GLU A 68 -14.87 11.91 -22.94
N ARG A 69 -15.32 10.66 -23.11
CA ARG A 69 -15.08 9.58 -22.13
C ARG A 69 -13.75 8.91 -22.42
N PHE A 70 -13.21 8.20 -21.43
CA PHE A 70 -12.08 7.31 -21.66
C PHE A 70 -12.40 6.26 -22.72
N SER A 71 -11.47 6.06 -23.66
CA SER A 71 -11.50 4.92 -24.56
C SER A 71 -11.37 3.60 -23.78
N PHE A 72 -11.81 2.50 -24.37
CA PHE A 72 -11.67 1.17 -23.78
C PHE A 72 -10.23 0.88 -23.32
N LYS A 73 -9.24 1.25 -24.15
CA LYS A 73 -7.83 1.02 -23.84
C LYS A 73 -7.39 1.83 -22.62
N GLU A 74 -7.83 3.08 -22.50
CA GLU A 74 -7.51 3.93 -21.35
C GLU A 74 -8.15 3.40 -20.08
N ILE A 75 -9.40 2.92 -20.13
CA ILE A 75 -10.05 2.27 -18.98
C ILE A 75 -9.23 1.07 -18.52
N VAL A 76 -8.82 0.19 -19.44
CA VAL A 76 -7.98 -0.97 -19.11
C VAL A 76 -6.67 -0.54 -18.47
N ASP A 77 -6.02 0.50 -18.99
CA ASP A 77 -4.77 1.03 -18.44
C ASP A 77 -4.98 1.63 -17.03
N GLN A 78 -6.07 2.34 -16.78
CA GLN A 78 -6.40 2.88 -15.44
C GLN A 78 -6.69 1.76 -14.43
N VAL A 79 -7.50 0.78 -14.81
CA VAL A 79 -7.84 -0.36 -13.93
C VAL A 79 -6.61 -1.20 -13.63
N ALA A 80 -5.77 -1.47 -14.64
CA ALA A 80 -4.51 -2.18 -14.46
C ALA A 80 -3.59 -1.46 -13.46
N MET A 81 -3.50 -0.13 -13.55
CA MET A 81 -2.72 0.68 -12.61
C MET A 81 -3.26 0.56 -11.19
N LEU A 82 -4.58 0.71 -11.00
CA LEU A 82 -5.22 0.59 -9.69
C LEU A 82 -5.01 -0.79 -9.07
N PHE A 83 -5.18 -1.85 -9.86
CA PHE A 83 -4.98 -3.22 -9.41
C PHE A 83 -3.54 -3.46 -8.97
N LEU A 84 -2.56 -3.08 -9.80
CA LEU A 84 -1.14 -3.23 -9.46
C LEU A 84 -0.74 -2.41 -8.23
N ALA A 85 -1.24 -1.18 -8.12
CA ALA A 85 -0.94 -0.30 -7.01
C ALA A 85 -1.48 -0.83 -5.68
N GLY A 86 -2.72 -1.32 -5.66
CA GLY A 86 -3.38 -1.84 -4.45
C GLY A 86 -2.93 -3.25 -4.06
N HIS A 87 -2.67 -4.12 -5.04
CA HIS A 87 -2.44 -5.54 -4.77
C HIS A 87 -1.14 -5.82 -4.00
N GLU A 88 0.02 -5.46 -4.57
CA GLU A 88 1.31 -5.82 -3.96
C GLU A 88 1.60 -5.01 -2.69
N THR A 89 1.11 -3.76 -2.61
CA THR A 89 1.39 -2.89 -1.46
C THR A 89 0.55 -3.25 -0.24
N SER A 90 -0.78 -3.45 -0.39
CA SER A 90 -1.65 -3.88 0.71
C SER A 90 -1.26 -5.26 1.21
N ALA A 91 -1.03 -6.22 0.29
CA ALA A 91 -0.63 -7.58 0.68
C ALA A 91 0.67 -7.60 1.49
N SER A 92 1.68 -6.83 1.09
CA SER A 92 2.94 -6.73 1.86
C SER A 92 2.71 -6.10 3.24
N ALA A 93 1.99 -4.97 3.31
CA ALA A 93 1.73 -4.29 4.59
C ALA A 93 0.95 -5.18 5.58
N LEU A 94 -0.07 -5.90 5.09
CA LEU A 94 -0.84 -6.85 5.90
C LEU A 94 0.00 -8.03 6.35
N SER A 95 0.85 -8.57 5.47
CA SER A 95 1.75 -9.68 5.85
C SER A 95 2.67 -9.26 7.01
N TRP A 96 3.28 -8.07 6.92
CA TRP A 96 4.08 -7.53 8.02
C TRP A 96 3.27 -7.24 9.29
N THR A 97 2.00 -6.85 9.14
CA THR A 97 1.10 -6.63 10.28
C THR A 97 0.87 -7.93 11.04
N PHE A 98 0.56 -9.03 10.35
CA PHE A 98 0.35 -10.32 10.99
C PHE A 98 1.64 -10.92 11.56
N TYR A 99 2.79 -10.69 10.92
CA TYR A 99 4.08 -11.04 11.51
C TYR A 99 4.30 -10.31 12.84
N LEU A 100 4.14 -8.98 12.87
CA LEU A 100 4.31 -8.19 14.09
C LEU A 100 3.31 -8.60 15.18
N LEU A 101 2.06 -8.88 14.83
CA LEU A 101 1.08 -9.39 15.80
C LEU A 101 1.46 -10.76 16.38
N ALA A 102 2.13 -11.60 15.60
CA ALA A 102 2.60 -12.91 16.04
C ALA A 102 3.80 -12.80 17.00
N GLU A 103 4.68 -11.82 16.78
CA GLU A 103 5.83 -11.54 17.65
C GLU A 103 5.46 -10.80 18.95
N TYR A 104 4.36 -10.04 18.93
CA TYR A 104 3.90 -9.22 20.06
C TYR A 104 2.49 -9.66 20.55
N PRO A 105 2.38 -10.82 21.23
CA PRO A 105 1.10 -11.40 21.64
C PRO A 105 0.30 -10.50 22.60
N GLU A 106 0.95 -9.68 23.41
CA GLU A 106 0.32 -8.71 24.31
C GLU A 106 -0.37 -7.58 23.54
N ILE A 107 0.25 -7.07 22.47
CA ILE A 107 -0.37 -6.09 21.56
C ILE A 107 -1.56 -6.73 20.85
N GLN A 108 -1.39 -7.96 20.37
CA GLN A 108 -2.47 -8.71 19.73
C GLN A 108 -3.67 -8.91 20.67
N GLN A 109 -3.42 -9.21 21.95
CA GLN A 109 -4.47 -9.39 22.95
C GLN A 109 -5.17 -8.07 23.29
N GLN A 110 -4.45 -6.94 23.34
CA GLN A 110 -5.05 -5.62 23.50
C GLN A 110 -5.96 -5.26 22.31
N ALA A 111 -5.54 -5.56 21.08
CA ALA A 111 -6.36 -5.36 19.89
C ALA A 111 -7.63 -6.22 19.90
N PHE A 112 -7.50 -7.50 20.30
CA PHE A 112 -8.67 -8.37 20.47
C PHE A 112 -9.65 -7.82 21.51
N LYS A 113 -9.15 -7.30 22.63
CA LYS A 113 -9.99 -6.66 23.65
C LYS A 113 -10.72 -5.43 23.11
N GLU A 114 -10.04 -4.55 22.37
CA GLU A 114 -10.70 -3.41 21.71
C GLU A 114 -11.86 -3.87 20.81
N ILE A 115 -11.64 -4.91 20.01
CA ILE A 115 -12.67 -5.46 19.11
C ILE A 115 -13.86 -6.00 19.92
N GLN A 116 -13.60 -6.78 20.98
CA GLN A 116 -14.65 -7.35 21.82
C GLN A 116 -15.44 -6.26 22.56
N ASP A 117 -14.77 -5.26 23.14
CA ASP A 117 -15.42 -4.18 23.88
C ASP A 117 -16.27 -3.26 22.99
N THR A 118 -15.88 -3.07 21.71
CA THR A 118 -16.55 -2.12 20.80
C THR A 118 -17.54 -2.75 19.82
N ILE A 119 -17.31 -4.01 19.45
CA ILE A 119 -18.06 -4.73 18.41
C ILE A 119 -18.69 -6.00 18.99
N GLY A 120 -17.97 -6.74 19.84
CA GLY A 120 -18.36 -8.07 20.30
C GLY A 120 -18.27 -9.09 19.16
N ASP A 121 -19.22 -10.04 19.12
CA ASP A 121 -19.21 -11.14 18.14
C ASP A 121 -19.92 -10.82 16.81
N ARG A 122 -20.50 -9.63 16.69
CA ARG A 122 -21.18 -9.25 15.44
C ARG A 122 -20.16 -9.02 14.31
N LYS A 123 -20.62 -9.18 13.07
CA LYS A 123 -19.82 -8.84 11.89
C LYS A 123 -19.42 -7.36 11.90
N ILE A 124 -18.13 -7.10 11.67
CA ILE A 124 -17.56 -5.75 11.56
C ILE A 124 -18.12 -5.04 10.31
N LYS A 125 -18.48 -3.77 10.47
CA LYS A 125 -18.95 -2.89 9.39
C LYS A 125 -17.98 -1.73 9.17
N LYS A 126 -18.12 -1.04 8.04
CA LYS A 126 -17.30 0.13 7.69
C LYS A 126 -17.41 1.23 8.76
N GLU A 127 -18.59 1.45 9.30
CA GLU A 127 -18.84 2.46 10.34
C GLU A 127 -18.01 2.22 11.62
N ASP A 128 -17.60 0.98 11.88
CA ASP A 128 -16.85 0.59 13.08
C ASP A 128 -15.39 0.97 13.04
N ILE A 129 -14.81 1.24 11.87
CA ILE A 129 -13.39 1.60 11.70
C ILE A 129 -13.00 2.76 12.64
N LYS A 130 -13.90 3.73 12.85
CA LYS A 130 -13.65 4.87 13.72
C LYS A 130 -13.47 4.49 15.20
N LYS A 131 -13.99 3.33 15.62
CA LYS A 131 -13.88 2.80 16.99
C LYS A 131 -12.64 1.91 17.18
N LEU A 132 -12.10 1.37 16.08
CA LEU A 132 -10.94 0.48 16.05
C LEU A 132 -9.62 1.27 16.08
N THR A 133 -9.45 2.09 17.12
CA THR A 133 -8.34 3.05 17.24
C THR A 133 -6.99 2.36 17.40
N PHE A 134 -6.92 1.30 18.20
CA PHE A 134 -5.71 0.55 18.47
C PHE A 134 -5.34 -0.37 17.31
N VAL A 135 -6.31 -1.03 16.67
CA VAL A 135 -6.07 -1.75 15.41
C VAL A 135 -5.55 -0.79 14.32
N THR A 136 -6.09 0.43 14.25
CA THR A 136 -5.58 1.46 13.35
C THR A 136 -4.15 1.87 13.71
N ALA A 137 -3.84 2.03 15.00
CA ALA A 137 -2.51 2.37 15.48
C ALA A 137 -1.47 1.28 15.16
N ILE A 138 -1.84 0.01 15.32
CA ILE A 138 -1.05 -1.17 14.93
C ILE A 138 -0.67 -1.08 13.46
N PHE A 139 -1.64 -0.85 12.58
CA PHE A 139 -1.36 -0.78 11.15
C PHE A 139 -0.48 0.43 10.79
N ARG A 140 -0.65 1.57 11.47
CA ARG A 140 0.23 2.75 11.27
C ARG A 140 1.66 2.49 11.70
N GLU A 141 1.86 1.81 12.83
CA GLU A 141 3.19 1.41 13.28
C GLU A 141 3.81 0.34 12.37
N THR A 142 3.01 -0.59 11.86
CA THR A 142 3.47 -1.49 10.80
C THR A 142 3.96 -0.72 9.58
N LEU A 143 3.21 0.29 9.10
CA LEU A 143 3.64 1.09 7.95
C LEU A 143 4.87 1.96 8.23
N ARG A 144 5.13 2.33 9.49
CA ARG A 144 6.36 3.02 9.91
C ARG A 144 7.57 2.08 9.79
N LEU A 145 7.44 0.86 10.31
CA LEU A 145 8.52 -0.13 10.25
C LEU A 145 8.66 -0.74 8.85
N TYR A 146 7.59 -1.15 8.21
CA TYR A 146 7.63 -1.83 6.92
C TYR A 146 6.79 -1.09 5.88
N PRO A 147 7.19 0.15 5.50
CA PRO A 147 6.49 0.88 4.45
C PRO A 147 6.63 0.11 3.13
N PRO A 148 5.53 -0.26 2.46
CA PRO A 148 5.61 -0.99 1.20
C PRO A 148 6.46 -0.24 0.16
N VAL A 149 6.40 1.08 0.13
CA VAL A 149 7.26 1.93 -0.70
C VAL A 149 8.40 2.50 0.15
N GLY A 150 9.55 1.80 0.18
CA GLY A 150 10.71 2.17 1.00
C GLY A 150 11.47 3.42 0.55
N PHE A 151 11.29 3.84 -0.71
CA PHE A 151 11.84 5.08 -1.27
C PHE A 151 11.00 5.63 -2.43
N MET A 152 11.10 6.93 -2.65
CA MET A 152 10.44 7.68 -3.71
C MET A 152 11.46 8.53 -4.47
N ALA A 153 11.51 8.40 -5.79
CA ALA A 153 12.35 9.25 -6.64
C ALA A 153 11.60 10.51 -7.09
N ARG A 154 12.31 11.63 -7.18
CA ARG A 154 11.85 12.91 -7.75
C ARG A 154 12.93 13.45 -8.68
N GLU A 155 12.53 14.08 -9.78
CA GLU A 155 13.45 14.78 -10.67
C GLU A 155 13.29 16.28 -10.49
N ALA A 156 14.41 16.99 -10.34
CA ALA A 156 14.41 18.45 -10.27
C ALA A 156 14.12 19.05 -11.65
N LYS A 157 12.94 19.66 -11.82
CA LYS A 157 12.56 20.32 -13.08
C LYS A 157 13.37 21.59 -13.37
N GLU A 158 13.94 22.17 -12.33
CA GLU A 158 14.80 23.35 -12.36
C GLU A 158 15.90 23.24 -11.30
N LYS A 159 16.88 24.15 -11.33
CA LYS A 159 17.90 24.24 -10.28
C LYS A 159 17.21 24.64 -8.97
N VAL A 160 17.35 23.81 -7.94
CA VAL A 160 16.74 24.06 -6.62
C VAL A 160 17.78 23.90 -5.52
N THR A 161 17.70 24.75 -4.49
CA THR A 161 18.52 24.63 -3.29
C THR A 161 17.73 23.88 -2.21
N LEU A 162 18.26 22.73 -1.77
CA LEU A 162 17.73 21.93 -0.66
C LEU A 162 18.68 22.07 0.53
N ARG A 163 18.28 22.87 1.53
CA ARG A 163 19.16 23.28 2.65
C ARG A 163 20.42 23.98 2.13
N ASP A 164 21.59 23.40 2.37
CA ASP A 164 22.90 23.87 1.96
C ASP A 164 23.36 23.28 0.61
N LYS A 165 22.52 22.48 -0.05
CA LYS A 165 22.88 21.74 -1.27
C LYS A 165 22.14 22.24 -2.50
N ILE A 166 22.86 22.37 -3.61
CA ILE A 166 22.28 22.70 -4.91
C ILE A 166 21.99 21.42 -5.69
N VAL A 167 20.74 21.25 -6.12
CA VAL A 167 20.33 20.19 -7.04
C VAL A 167 20.12 20.81 -8.43
N ALA A 168 20.92 20.40 -9.41
CA ALA A 168 20.78 20.87 -10.78
C ALA A 168 19.53 20.30 -11.46
N LYS A 169 19.03 21.00 -12.48
CA LYS A 169 17.94 20.51 -13.35
C LYS A 169 18.25 19.13 -13.92
N GLY A 170 17.24 18.25 -13.96
CA GLY A 170 17.32 16.88 -14.46
C GLY A 170 17.99 15.90 -13.48
N LYS A 171 18.42 16.34 -12.29
CA LYS A 171 18.98 15.44 -11.27
C LYS A 171 17.89 14.82 -10.42
N THR A 172 18.10 13.55 -10.04
CA THR A 172 17.19 12.79 -9.20
C THR A 172 17.48 13.00 -7.72
N VAL A 173 16.44 13.21 -6.92
CA VAL A 173 16.43 13.22 -5.46
C VAL A 173 15.66 12.00 -4.98
N ILE A 174 16.22 11.24 -4.05
CA ILE A 174 15.56 10.10 -3.42
C ILE A 174 15.13 10.47 -2.01
N VAL A 175 13.84 10.28 -1.71
CA VAL A 175 13.27 10.39 -0.36
C VAL A 175 13.01 8.98 0.14
N SER A 176 13.56 8.60 1.29
CA SER A 176 13.42 7.24 1.83
C SER A 176 12.57 7.21 3.10
N PRO A 177 11.27 6.85 3.01
CA PRO A 177 10.47 6.50 4.19
C PRO A 177 11.17 5.47 5.08
N TRP A 178 11.80 4.44 4.51
CA TRP A 178 12.51 3.40 5.25
C TRP A 178 13.53 3.98 6.25
N LEU A 179 14.32 4.97 5.83
CA LEU A 179 15.30 5.65 6.68
C LEU A 179 14.67 6.70 7.58
N ILE A 180 13.76 7.53 7.05
CA ILE A 180 13.13 8.63 7.81
C ILE A 180 12.35 8.09 9.01
N HIS A 181 11.65 6.97 8.83
CA HIS A 181 10.82 6.31 9.83
C HIS A 181 11.64 5.59 10.91
N ARG A 182 12.93 5.37 10.67
CA ARG A 182 13.89 4.76 11.62
C ARG A 182 14.93 5.73 12.17
N ASN A 183 14.83 7.02 11.82
CA ASN A 183 15.79 8.00 12.31
C ASN A 183 15.54 8.26 13.81
N LYS A 184 16.55 8.02 14.65
CA LYS A 184 16.52 8.26 16.10
C LYS A 184 16.25 9.72 16.49
N ASP A 185 16.56 10.68 15.61
CA ASP A 185 16.25 12.10 15.82
C ASP A 185 14.74 12.39 15.65
N ASN A 186 14.02 11.46 15.02
CA ASN A 186 12.59 11.56 14.77
C ASN A 186 11.75 10.67 15.69
N TRP A 187 12.28 9.52 16.11
CA TRP A 187 11.56 8.47 16.83
C TRP A 187 12.42 7.93 17.98
N GLN A 188 11.88 7.94 19.20
CA GLN A 188 12.47 7.22 20.34
C GLN A 188 12.37 5.72 20.09
N ASN A 189 13.42 4.94 20.35
CA ASN A 189 13.47 3.50 20.05
C ASN A 189 12.94 3.17 18.63
N PRO A 190 13.57 3.69 17.57
CA PRO A 190 13.02 3.67 16.21
C PRO A 190 12.82 2.28 15.60
N HIS A 191 13.39 1.24 16.20
CA HIS A 191 13.32 -0.13 15.71
C HIS A 191 12.29 -0.99 16.47
N GLU A 192 11.76 -0.50 17.60
CA GLU A 192 10.72 -1.19 18.36
C GLU A 192 9.36 -1.03 17.68
N PHE A 193 8.53 -2.07 17.77
CA PHE A 193 7.13 -2.01 17.38
C PHE A 193 6.30 -1.51 18.55
N ASP A 194 5.89 -0.23 18.49
CA ASP A 194 5.09 0.40 19.53
C ASP A 194 3.90 1.17 18.92
N PRO A 195 2.71 0.54 18.84
CA PRO A 195 1.49 1.19 18.39
C PRO A 195 1.04 2.37 19.26
N GLN A 196 1.46 2.47 20.53
CA GLN A 196 1.04 3.55 21.43
C GLN A 196 1.44 4.94 20.90
N ARG A 197 2.50 5.01 20.07
CA ARG A 197 2.93 6.21 19.34
C ARG A 197 1.82 6.87 18.54
N PHE A 198 0.86 6.09 18.04
CA PHE A 198 -0.24 6.57 17.21
C PHE A 198 -1.56 6.76 17.97
N LEU A 199 -1.60 6.44 19.27
CA LEU A 199 -2.74 6.73 20.15
C LEU A 199 -2.61 8.10 20.81
N GLN A 200 -1.39 8.51 21.16
CA GLN A 200 -1.13 9.82 21.76
C GLN A 200 -1.27 10.90 20.68
N GLN A 201 -2.37 11.65 20.72
CA GLN A 201 -2.74 12.58 19.65
C GLN A 201 -1.82 13.81 19.49
N HIS A 202 -0.82 14.05 20.35
CA HIS A 202 -0.31 15.42 20.52
C HIS A 202 1.19 15.69 20.29
N ASP A 203 2.11 14.72 20.30
CA ASP A 203 3.55 15.09 20.33
C ASP A 203 4.42 14.59 19.19
N ILE A 204 3.89 13.87 18.21
CA ILE A 204 4.63 13.61 16.98
C ILE A 204 4.26 14.70 15.98
N PRO A 205 5.13 15.67 15.66
CA PRO A 205 5.00 16.43 14.43
C PRO A 205 5.19 15.46 13.25
N LEU A 206 4.12 14.71 12.94
CA LEU A 206 4.06 13.72 11.86
C LEU A 206 4.36 14.37 10.51
N LYS A 207 4.13 15.69 10.42
CA LYS A 207 4.51 16.52 9.28
C LYS A 207 6.02 16.39 9.06
N SER A 208 6.38 15.67 7.99
CA SER A 208 7.73 15.29 7.52
C SER A 208 8.41 14.06 8.13
N LYS A 209 7.94 13.53 9.26
CA LYS A 209 8.56 12.36 9.92
C LYS A 209 7.86 11.04 9.62
N TYR A 210 6.59 11.07 9.22
CA TYR A 210 5.78 9.92 8.87
C TYR A 210 5.21 10.09 7.45
N LEU A 211 5.62 9.21 6.54
CA LEU A 211 5.46 9.33 5.07
C LEU A 211 5.16 7.97 4.40
N PRO A 212 4.34 7.08 4.97
CA PRO A 212 4.10 5.75 4.38
C PRO A 212 3.38 5.83 3.01
N PHE A 213 2.63 6.92 2.78
CA PHE A 213 1.86 7.17 1.57
C PHE A 213 2.41 8.36 0.76
N GLY A 214 3.59 8.87 1.12
CA GLY A 214 4.12 10.13 0.58
C GLY A 214 3.43 11.38 1.15
N MET A 215 3.58 12.51 0.47
CA MET A 215 3.02 13.81 0.88
C MET A 215 2.90 14.76 -0.33
N GLY A 216 2.03 15.77 -0.21
CA GLY A 216 1.85 16.84 -1.19
C GLY A 216 1.07 16.39 -2.43
N GLN A 217 1.36 17.01 -3.58
CA GLN A 217 0.66 16.78 -4.85
C GLN A 217 0.73 15.34 -5.38
N ARG A 218 1.61 14.50 -4.82
CA ARG A 218 1.79 13.09 -5.18
C ARG A 218 1.55 12.16 -3.99
N LEU A 219 0.70 12.59 -3.05
CA LEU A 219 0.17 11.73 -2.00
C LEU A 219 -0.56 10.54 -2.64
N CYS A 220 -0.40 9.34 -2.06
CA CYS A 220 -1.09 8.15 -2.55
C CYS A 220 -2.61 8.35 -2.57
N VAL A 221 -3.21 8.23 -3.76
CA VAL A 221 -4.67 8.32 -3.95
C VAL A 221 -5.43 7.22 -3.19
N GLY A 222 -4.80 6.05 -3.02
CA GLY A 222 -5.36 4.90 -2.32
C GLY A 222 -5.16 4.91 -0.80
N ALA A 223 -4.54 5.94 -0.21
CA ALA A 223 -4.17 5.93 1.22
C ALA A 223 -5.36 5.64 2.14
N SER A 224 -6.48 6.33 1.93
CA SER A 224 -7.69 6.13 2.74
C SER A 224 -8.33 4.77 2.52
N PHE A 225 -8.25 4.21 1.31
CA PHE A 225 -8.78 2.89 1.00
C PHE A 225 -7.94 1.80 1.68
N ALA A 226 -6.60 1.85 1.52
CA ALA A 226 -5.67 0.90 2.14
C ALA A 226 -5.78 0.90 3.67
N MET A 227 -5.94 2.07 4.31
CA MET A 227 -6.15 2.15 5.75
C MET A 227 -7.45 1.47 6.19
N GLN A 228 -8.56 1.71 5.47
CA GLN A 228 -9.85 1.09 5.80
C GLN A 228 -9.81 -0.43 5.58
N GLU A 229 -9.30 -0.86 4.43
CA GLU A 229 -9.11 -2.27 4.06
C GLU A 229 -8.29 -2.99 5.12
N ALA A 230 -7.11 -2.47 5.47
CA ALA A 230 -6.21 -3.14 6.38
C ALA A 230 -6.77 -3.24 7.81
N VAL A 231 -7.44 -2.19 8.30
CA VAL A 231 -8.09 -2.21 9.61
C VAL A 231 -9.23 -3.22 9.64
N LEU A 232 -10.08 -3.25 8.61
CA LEU A 232 -11.18 -4.21 8.52
C LEU A 232 -10.68 -5.65 8.44
N ILE A 233 -9.67 -5.93 7.60
CA ILE A 233 -9.10 -7.27 7.45
C ILE A 233 -8.46 -7.71 8.77
N THR A 234 -7.63 -6.85 9.38
CA THR A 234 -6.94 -7.17 10.63
C THR A 234 -7.93 -7.42 11.75
N ALA A 235 -8.92 -6.53 11.93
CA ALA A 235 -9.92 -6.68 12.99
C ALA A 235 -10.81 -7.92 12.77
N SER A 236 -11.27 -8.15 11.53
CA SER A 236 -12.12 -9.31 11.22
C SER A 236 -11.36 -10.62 11.44
N PHE A 237 -10.07 -10.63 11.10
CA PHE A 237 -9.20 -11.79 11.36
C PHE A 237 -9.02 -12.00 12.87
N LEU A 238 -8.63 -10.95 13.62
CA LEU A 238 -8.38 -11.05 15.04
C LEU A 238 -9.62 -11.39 15.87
N GLN A 239 -10.82 -11.07 15.36
CA GLN A 239 -12.09 -11.46 15.97
C GLN A 239 -12.25 -13.00 16.04
N GLN A 240 -11.74 -13.73 15.04
CA GLN A 240 -11.94 -15.18 14.90
C GLN A 240 -10.68 -16.01 15.15
N TYR A 241 -9.51 -15.39 14.99
CA TYR A 241 -8.23 -16.09 15.00
C TYR A 241 -7.19 -15.30 15.81
N ARG A 242 -6.17 -16.02 16.24
CA ARG A 242 -4.91 -15.46 16.74
C ARG A 242 -3.75 -16.01 15.94
N VAL A 243 -2.69 -15.22 15.80
CA VAL A 243 -1.44 -15.63 15.15
C VAL A 243 -0.34 -15.84 16.19
N GLU A 244 0.47 -16.87 15.99
CA GLU A 244 1.67 -17.14 16.79
C GLU A 244 2.91 -17.20 15.90
N SER A 245 4.05 -16.78 16.45
CA SER A 245 5.34 -16.91 15.80
C SER A 245 5.74 -18.39 15.66
N ILE A 246 6.56 -18.68 14.65
CA ILE A 246 7.14 -20.00 14.44
C ILE A 246 8.59 -19.95 14.89
N SER A 247 8.95 -20.76 15.89
CA SER A 247 10.32 -20.83 16.41
C SER A 247 11.33 -21.08 15.29
N GLY A 248 12.37 -20.26 15.24
CA GLY A 248 13.44 -20.35 14.23
C GLY A 248 13.10 -19.74 12.86
N PHE A 249 11.93 -19.14 12.68
CA PHE A 249 11.58 -18.43 11.46
C PHE A 249 11.64 -16.91 11.66
N GLU A 250 12.53 -16.25 10.91
CA GLU A 250 12.62 -14.80 10.84
C GLU A 250 12.44 -14.33 9.38
N PRO A 251 11.43 -13.48 9.08
CA PRO A 251 11.29 -12.88 7.76
C PRO A 251 12.49 -11.99 7.44
N LYS A 252 12.98 -12.06 6.20
CA LYS A 252 14.10 -11.25 5.71
C LYS A 252 13.57 -10.10 4.85
N PRO A 253 13.56 -8.84 5.37
CA PRO A 253 13.07 -7.71 4.59
C PRO A 253 13.99 -7.45 3.39
N VAL A 254 13.40 -7.38 2.21
CA VAL A 254 14.10 -6.99 0.97
C VAL A 254 13.35 -5.88 0.26
N GLY A 255 14.11 -4.88 -0.21
CA GLY A 255 13.57 -3.82 -1.05
C GLY A 255 13.78 -4.13 -2.53
N ARG A 256 12.70 -4.51 -3.22
CA ARG A 256 12.70 -4.64 -4.68
C ARG A 256 11.94 -3.46 -5.29
N LEU A 257 10.71 -3.70 -5.76
CA LEU A 257 9.77 -2.64 -6.09
C LEU A 257 9.07 -2.15 -4.81
N THR A 258 8.66 -3.10 -3.99
CA THR A 258 8.14 -2.89 -2.63
C THR A 258 9.10 -3.50 -1.59
N ILE A 259 8.98 -3.05 -0.34
CA ILE A 259 9.53 -3.76 0.81
C ILE A 259 8.64 -4.98 1.07
N ARG A 260 9.21 -6.17 1.05
CA ARG A 260 8.54 -7.46 1.32
C ARG A 260 9.51 -8.44 1.96
N SER A 261 9.03 -9.59 2.41
CA SER A 261 9.92 -10.66 2.89
C SER A 261 10.45 -11.50 1.72
N GLU A 262 11.75 -11.78 1.70
CA GLU A 262 12.38 -12.65 0.70
C GLU A 262 12.00 -14.12 0.87
N ASN A 263 11.93 -14.58 2.12
CA ASN A 263 11.60 -15.95 2.51
C ASN A 263 10.13 -16.11 2.93
N GLY A 264 9.28 -15.13 2.61
CA GLY A 264 7.86 -15.13 2.97
C GLY A 264 7.60 -14.72 4.42
N ILE A 265 6.32 -14.76 4.82
CA ILE A 265 5.90 -14.57 6.21
C ILE A 265 5.10 -15.80 6.61
N ASN A 266 5.63 -16.54 7.57
CA ASN A 266 5.03 -17.76 8.09
C ASN A 266 4.63 -17.52 9.55
N VAL A 267 3.35 -17.71 9.83
CA VAL A 267 2.77 -17.62 11.18
C VAL A 267 1.86 -18.81 11.39
N ARG A 268 1.67 -19.24 12.65
CA ARG A 268 0.67 -20.24 13.00
C ARG A 268 -0.65 -19.55 13.27
N ILE A 269 -1.71 -19.98 12.58
CA ILE A 269 -3.07 -19.48 12.79
C ILE A 269 -3.80 -20.41 13.75
N ILE A 270 -4.41 -19.85 14.78
CA ILE A 270 -5.17 -20.58 15.80
C ILE A 270 -6.56 -19.96 15.89
N GLN A 271 -7.60 -20.77 15.79
CA GLN A 271 -8.98 -20.31 16.01
C GLN A 271 -9.16 -19.90 17.47
N ARG A 272 -9.86 -18.78 17.71
CA ARG A 272 -10.21 -18.29 19.05
C ARG A 272 -11.42 -19.03 19.62
#